data_AF-K0YQS2-F1
#
_entry.id   AF-K0YQS2-F1
#
_cell.length_a   1.000
_cell.length_b   1.000
_cell.length_c   1.000
_cell.angle_alpha   90.00
_cell.angle_beta   90.00
_cell.angle_gamma   90.00
#
_symmetry.space_group_name_H-M   'P 1'
#
loop_
_entity.id
_entity.type
_entity.pdbx_description
1 polymer ?
#
loop_
_entity_poly.entity_id
_entity_poly.type
_entity_poly.pdbx_seq_one_letter_code
_entity_poly.pdbx_strand_id
1 'polypeptide(L)'
;MTAAENVKLGLRFVSKKLAKSELDNLFEKFGLSKRKNYYPAQLSGGQRQRVAIIRALAVKPHVIFADEPTGALDSKSSALVIDELSKLGRQGTAVVMVTHDLDVAAQAQRAVVLRDGELVENVSHPTREQLFLSSRGQAQV
;
A
#
# COMPACT_ATOMS: atom_id res chain seq x y z
N MET A 1 -15.23 0.10 -17.12
CA MET A 1 -14.35 -1.08 -16.93
C MET A 1 -14.67 -1.75 -15.61
N THR A 2 -14.66 -3.07 -15.57
CA THR A 2 -14.80 -3.90 -14.37
C THR A 2 -13.54 -3.89 -13.51
N ALA A 3 -13.59 -4.43 -12.30
CA ALA A 3 -12.43 -4.56 -11.42
C ALA A 3 -11.29 -5.36 -12.07
N ALA A 4 -11.59 -6.50 -12.70
CA ALA A 4 -10.59 -7.30 -13.39
C ALA A 4 -10.00 -6.59 -14.61
N GLU A 5 -10.82 -5.84 -15.36
CA GLU A 5 -10.34 -5.01 -16.48
C GLU A 5 -9.44 -3.88 -15.98
N ASN A 6 -9.75 -3.26 -14.85
CA ASN A 6 -8.93 -2.21 -14.24
C ASN A 6 -7.53 -2.73 -13.86
N VAL A 7 -7.45 -3.94 -13.31
CA VAL A 7 -6.17 -4.60 -13.01
C VAL A 7 -5.41 -4.93 -14.30
N LYS A 8 -6.10 -5.51 -15.29
CA LYS A 8 -5.49 -5.85 -16.59
C LYS A 8 -4.99 -4.62 -17.35
N LEU A 9 -5.63 -3.46 -17.19
CA LEU A 9 -5.18 -2.21 -17.79
C LEU A 9 -3.76 -1.84 -17.32
N GLY A 10 -3.44 -2.03 -16.03
CA GLY A 10 -2.09 -1.79 -15.51
C GLY A 10 -1.03 -2.64 -16.21
N LEU A 11 -1.34 -3.91 -16.50
CA LEU A 11 -0.45 -4.84 -17.20
C LEU A 11 -0.16 -4.41 -18.65
N ARG A 12 -1.13 -3.77 -19.32
CA ARG A 12 -0.97 -3.29 -20.71
C ARG A 12 0.11 -2.21 -20.81
N PHE A 13 0.26 -1.37 -19.79
CA PHE A 13 1.27 -0.30 -19.79
C PHE A 13 2.70 -0.81 -19.62
N VAL A 14 2.87 -2.01 -19.05
CA VAL A 14 4.19 -2.62 -18.82
C VAL A 14 4.46 -3.80 -19.76
N SER A 15 3.62 -3.99 -20.80
CA SER A 15 3.69 -5.11 -21.75
C SER A 15 3.80 -6.50 -21.09
N LYS A 16 3.34 -6.64 -19.85
CA LYS A 16 3.32 -7.92 -19.12
C LYS A 16 2.01 -8.63 -19.33
N LYS A 17 2.05 -9.96 -19.28
CA LYS A 17 0.86 -10.79 -19.14
C LYS A 17 0.85 -11.36 -17.73
N LEU A 18 -0.35 -11.41 -17.13
CA LEU A 18 -0.58 -12.08 -15.86
C LEU A 18 -1.46 -13.29 -16.14
N ALA A 19 -1.07 -14.45 -15.60
CA ALA A 19 -1.88 -15.64 -15.77
C ALA A 19 -3.25 -15.44 -15.09
N LYS A 20 -4.30 -16.08 -15.63
CA LYS A 20 -5.64 -16.00 -15.03
C LYS A 20 -5.62 -16.50 -13.57
N SER A 21 -4.88 -17.57 -13.29
CA SER A 21 -4.68 -18.11 -11.95
C SER A 21 -4.01 -17.11 -10.99
N GLU A 22 -2.97 -16.41 -11.43
CA GLU A 22 -2.32 -15.36 -10.62
C GLU A 22 -3.27 -14.20 -10.32
N LEU A 23 -4.06 -13.76 -11.32
CA LEU A 23 -5.09 -12.75 -11.12
C LEU A 23 -6.14 -13.22 -10.10
N ASP A 24 -6.58 -14.47 -10.24
CA ASP A 24 -7.58 -15.05 -9.37
C ASP A 24 -7.10 -15.13 -7.91
N ASN A 25 -5.84 -15.54 -7.71
CA ASN A 25 -5.17 -15.58 -6.40
C ASN A 25 -5.06 -14.19 -5.76
N LEU A 26 -4.73 -13.15 -6.54
CA LEU A 26 -4.69 -11.78 -6.02
C LEU A 26 -6.08 -11.33 -5.56
N PHE A 27 -7.11 -11.53 -6.38
CA PHE A 27 -8.48 -11.18 -5.98
C PHE A 27 -8.95 -11.97 -4.76
N GLU A 28 -8.57 -13.24 -4.63
CA GLU A 28 -8.86 -14.05 -3.45
C GLU A 28 -8.18 -13.53 -2.19
N LYS A 29 -6.88 -13.25 -2.27
CA LYS A 29 -6.09 -12.73 -1.16
C LYS A 29 -6.70 -11.45 -0.56
N PHE A 30 -7.24 -10.58 -1.39
CA PHE A 30 -7.89 -9.33 -0.96
C PHE A 30 -9.40 -9.45 -0.71
N GLY A 31 -9.98 -10.67 -0.72
CA GLY A 31 -11.38 -10.91 -0.41
C GLY A 31 -12.37 -10.41 -1.48
N LEU A 32 -11.95 -10.43 -2.74
CA LEU A 32 -12.67 -9.91 -3.90
C LEU A 32 -12.97 -10.98 -4.97
N SER A 33 -12.80 -12.28 -4.69
CA SER A 33 -12.98 -13.37 -5.67
C SER A 33 -14.28 -13.27 -6.47
N LYS A 34 -15.40 -12.96 -5.78
CA LYS A 34 -16.75 -12.86 -6.36
C LYS A 34 -17.05 -11.49 -7.01
N ARG A 35 -16.11 -10.54 -6.98
CA ARG A 35 -16.31 -9.13 -7.39
C ARG A 35 -15.47 -8.72 -8.60
N LYS A 36 -14.81 -9.66 -9.27
CA LYS A 36 -13.97 -9.42 -10.46
C LYS A 36 -14.70 -8.68 -11.59
N ASN A 37 -15.97 -9.01 -11.80
CA ASN A 37 -16.80 -8.45 -12.87
C ASN A 37 -17.59 -7.21 -12.44
N TYR A 38 -17.38 -6.70 -11.22
CA TYR A 38 -18.12 -5.55 -10.71
C TYR A 38 -17.52 -4.26 -11.27
N TYR A 39 -18.37 -3.30 -11.57
CA TYR A 39 -17.99 -1.93 -11.92
C TYR A 39 -17.70 -1.09 -10.67
N PRO A 40 -16.92 0.00 -10.76
CA PRO A 40 -16.56 0.83 -9.61
C PRO A 40 -17.74 1.31 -8.76
N ALA A 41 -18.88 1.61 -9.38
CA ALA A 41 -20.11 2.03 -8.68
C ALA A 41 -20.74 0.93 -7.81
N GLN A 42 -20.42 -0.33 -8.08
CA GLN A 42 -20.92 -1.50 -7.33
C GLN A 42 -19.99 -1.93 -6.19
N LEU A 43 -18.86 -1.24 -6.02
CA LEU A 43 -17.85 -1.54 -5.01
C LEU A 43 -17.90 -0.48 -3.90
N SER A 44 -17.70 -0.89 -2.65
CA SER A 44 -17.48 0.07 -1.56
C SER A 44 -16.14 0.81 -1.72
N GLY A 45 -15.94 1.90 -0.96
CA GLY A 45 -14.68 2.64 -0.96
C GLY A 45 -13.45 1.75 -0.72
N GLY A 46 -13.47 0.97 0.36
CA GLY A 46 -12.39 0.03 0.66
C GLY A 46 -12.26 -1.14 -0.33
N GLN A 47 -13.32 -1.54 -1.02
CA GLN A 47 -13.19 -2.51 -2.11
C GLN A 47 -12.50 -1.90 -3.33
N ARG A 48 -12.82 -0.64 -3.69
CA ARG A 48 -12.11 0.08 -4.75
C ARG A 48 -10.63 0.26 -4.43
N GLN A 49 -10.30 0.60 -3.19
CA GLN A 49 -8.91 0.71 -2.74
C GLN A 49 -8.16 -0.62 -2.86
N ARG A 50 -8.79 -1.73 -2.44
CA ARG A 50 -8.22 -3.08 -2.64
C ARG A 50 -8.02 -3.45 -4.11
N VAL A 51 -8.93 -3.06 -5.01
CA VAL A 51 -8.73 -3.24 -6.46
C VAL A 51 -7.53 -2.41 -6.96
N ALA A 52 -7.36 -1.18 -6.49
CA ALA A 52 -6.21 -0.35 -6.84
C ALA A 52 -4.89 -0.97 -6.35
N ILE A 53 -4.89 -1.57 -5.17
CA ILE A 53 -3.73 -2.30 -4.62
C ILE A 53 -3.45 -3.53 -5.48
N ILE A 54 -4.45 -4.37 -5.78
CA ILE A 54 -4.27 -5.53 -6.68
C ILE A 54 -3.65 -5.08 -8.01
N ARG A 55 -4.12 -3.98 -8.60
CA ARG A 55 -3.58 -3.43 -9.85
C ARG A 55 -2.10 -3.07 -9.72
N ALA A 56 -1.72 -2.40 -8.64
CA ALA A 56 -0.32 -2.04 -8.38
C ALA A 56 0.57 -3.27 -8.17
N LEU A 57 0.06 -4.32 -7.52
CA LEU A 57 0.82 -5.54 -7.26
C LEU A 57 0.93 -6.45 -8.50
N ALA A 58 -0.11 -6.48 -9.34
CA ALA A 58 -0.18 -7.33 -10.53
C ALA A 58 0.99 -7.11 -11.51
N VAL A 59 1.52 -5.89 -11.59
CA VAL A 59 2.63 -5.56 -12.50
C VAL A 59 4.00 -6.01 -12.00
N LYS A 60 4.10 -6.55 -10.76
CA LYS A 60 5.36 -6.93 -10.09
C LYS A 60 6.38 -5.77 -10.17
N PRO A 61 6.07 -4.62 -9.54
CA PRO A 61 6.85 -3.39 -9.70
C PRO A 61 8.19 -3.47 -8.97
N HIS A 62 9.19 -2.72 -9.43
CA HIS A 62 10.44 -2.51 -8.69
C HIS A 62 10.31 -1.43 -7.61
N VAL A 63 9.36 -0.50 -7.77
CA VAL A 63 9.08 0.60 -6.84
C VAL A 63 7.57 0.77 -6.67
N ILE A 64 7.11 0.94 -5.43
CA ILE A 64 5.72 1.26 -5.09
C ILE A 64 5.70 2.58 -4.31
N PHE A 65 4.88 3.52 -4.77
CA PHE A 65 4.47 4.68 -4.00
C PHE A 65 3.06 4.45 -3.46
N ALA A 66 2.90 4.55 -2.15
CA ALA A 66 1.67 4.27 -1.44
C ALA A 66 1.30 5.47 -0.56
N ASP A 67 0.41 6.33 -1.05
CA ASP A 67 -0.12 7.48 -0.30
C ASP A 67 -1.38 7.06 0.45
N GLU A 68 -1.30 7.01 1.79
CA GLU A 68 -2.35 6.58 2.72
C GLU A 68 -3.10 5.30 2.23
N PRO A 69 -2.37 4.19 1.97
CA PRO A 69 -2.91 3.01 1.29
C PRO A 69 -3.98 2.26 2.08
N THR A 70 -4.22 2.64 3.34
CA THR A 70 -5.16 2.02 4.28
C THR A 70 -6.31 2.93 4.69
N GLY A 71 -6.34 4.20 4.26
CA GLY A 71 -7.26 5.21 4.79
C GLY A 71 -8.77 4.91 4.63
N ALA A 72 -9.18 4.08 3.65
CA ALA A 72 -10.58 3.68 3.48
C ALA A 72 -10.83 2.18 3.76
N LEU A 73 -9.92 1.53 4.49
CA LEU A 73 -9.98 0.11 4.85
C LEU A 73 -10.33 -0.11 6.33
N ASP A 74 -11.01 -1.23 6.61
CA ASP A 74 -11.16 -1.71 8.00
C ASP A 74 -9.82 -2.22 8.55
N SER A 75 -9.69 -2.32 9.88
CA SER A 75 -8.43 -2.67 10.55
C SER A 75 -7.81 -3.98 10.05
N LYS A 76 -8.63 -4.99 9.72
CA LYS A 76 -8.17 -6.29 9.22
C LYS A 76 -7.61 -6.16 7.80
N SER A 77 -8.32 -5.43 6.94
CA SER A 77 -7.91 -5.17 5.56
C SER A 77 -6.66 -4.28 5.51
N SER A 78 -6.55 -3.29 6.40
CA SER A 78 -5.36 -2.45 6.55
C SER A 78 -4.13 -3.29 6.92
N ALA A 79 -4.25 -4.16 7.92
CA ALA A 79 -3.15 -5.04 8.33
C ALA A 79 -2.67 -5.95 7.18
N LEU A 80 -3.61 -6.51 6.39
CA LEU A 80 -3.26 -7.30 5.21
C LEU A 80 -2.46 -6.49 4.18
N VAL A 81 -2.86 -5.24 3.92
CA VAL A 81 -2.19 -4.37 2.96
C VAL A 81 -0.78 -4.01 3.42
N ILE A 82 -0.62 -3.63 4.69
CA ILE A 82 0.69 -3.27 5.25
C ILE A 82 1.62 -4.48 5.27
N ASP A 83 1.14 -5.66 5.64
CA ASP A 83 1.92 -6.91 5.59
C ASP A 83 2.38 -7.21 4.16
N GLU A 84 1.51 -7.00 3.16
CA GLU A 84 1.89 -7.25 1.77
C GLU A 84 2.93 -6.26 1.23
N LEU A 85 2.78 -4.98 1.53
CA LEU A 85 3.77 -3.97 1.18
C LEU A 85 5.11 -4.26 1.88
N SER A 86 5.08 -4.66 3.14
CA SER A 86 6.26 -5.06 3.91
C SER A 86 6.94 -6.30 3.32
N LYS A 87 6.16 -7.30 2.88
CA LYS A 87 6.68 -8.49 2.20
C LYS A 87 7.39 -8.15 0.91
N LEU A 88 6.84 -7.25 0.10
CA LEU A 88 7.46 -6.78 -1.14
C LEU A 88 8.77 -6.03 -0.88
N GLY A 89 8.78 -5.20 0.17
CA GLY A 89 10.00 -4.56 0.68
C GLY A 89 11.11 -5.58 0.93
N ARG A 90 10.80 -6.65 1.66
CA ARG A 90 11.74 -7.74 1.96
C ARG A 90 12.18 -8.54 0.71
N GLN A 91 11.37 -8.53 -0.35
CA GLN A 91 11.68 -9.18 -1.62
C GLN A 91 12.46 -8.28 -2.60
N GLY A 92 12.86 -7.07 -2.17
CA GLY A 92 13.66 -6.14 -2.96
C GLY A 92 12.86 -5.13 -3.78
N THR A 93 11.54 -5.03 -3.58
CA THR A 93 10.75 -3.90 -4.12
C THR A 93 10.97 -2.68 -3.23
N ALA A 94 11.34 -1.54 -3.79
CA ALA A 94 11.39 -0.30 -3.01
C ALA A 94 9.96 0.17 -2.71
N VAL A 95 9.58 0.24 -1.43
CA VAL A 95 8.26 0.71 -1.01
C VAL A 95 8.42 2.05 -0.31
N VAL A 96 7.82 3.09 -0.89
CA VAL A 96 7.71 4.42 -0.28
C VAL A 96 6.26 4.63 0.11
N MET A 97 6.01 4.76 1.40
CA MET A 97 4.67 4.91 1.94
C MET A 97 4.55 6.20 2.73
N VAL A 98 3.48 6.94 2.48
CA VAL A 98 3.08 8.11 3.27
C VAL A 98 1.94 7.67 4.17
N THR A 99 2.09 7.90 5.47
CA THR A 99 1.06 7.59 6.45
C THR A 99 1.15 8.48 7.69
N HIS A 100 0.01 8.79 8.27
CA HIS A 100 -0.11 9.38 9.61
C HIS A 100 -0.16 8.32 10.74
N ASP A 101 -0.21 7.03 10.41
CA ASP A 101 -0.21 5.94 11.38
C ASP A 101 1.22 5.62 11.84
N LEU A 102 1.52 5.99 13.08
CA LEU A 102 2.84 5.79 13.69
C LEU A 102 3.19 4.31 13.91
N ASP A 103 2.20 3.44 14.12
CA ASP A 103 2.43 2.00 14.29
C ASP A 103 2.85 1.36 12.97
N VAL A 104 2.29 1.84 11.86
CA VAL A 104 2.68 1.43 10.51
C VAL A 104 4.06 2.00 10.16
N ALA A 105 4.31 3.28 10.43
CA ALA A 105 5.60 3.91 10.16
C ALA A 105 6.75 3.26 10.94
N ALA A 106 6.50 2.80 12.18
CA ALA A 106 7.49 2.09 13.00
C ALA A 106 7.89 0.71 12.43
N GLN A 107 7.12 0.14 11.49
CA GLN A 107 7.48 -1.13 10.82
C GLN A 107 8.45 -0.93 9.65
N ALA A 108 8.70 0.32 9.24
CA ALA A 108 9.58 0.62 8.12
C ALA A 108 11.06 0.42 8.50
N GLN A 109 11.88 0.13 7.50
CA GLN A 109 13.35 0.11 7.67
C GLN A 109 13.92 1.52 7.89
N ARG A 110 13.22 2.53 7.37
CA ARG A 110 13.57 3.95 7.47
C ARG A 110 12.30 4.78 7.48
N ALA A 111 12.25 5.81 8.31
CA ALA A 111 11.19 6.81 8.29
C ALA A 111 11.78 8.21 8.17
N VAL A 112 11.03 9.06 7.47
CA VAL A 112 11.29 10.50 7.35
C VAL A 112 10.05 11.20 7.87
N VAL A 113 10.23 12.14 8.79
CA VAL A 113 9.13 12.97 9.30
C VAL A 113 9.22 14.33 8.61
N LEU A 114 8.12 14.71 7.97
CA LEU A 114 7.95 16.03 7.39
C LEU A 114 7.00 16.84 8.26
N ARG A 115 7.32 18.12 8.49
CA ARG A 115 6.47 19.09 9.17
C ARG A 115 6.59 20.43 8.48
N ASP A 116 5.45 21.03 8.14
CA ASP A 116 5.39 22.35 7.50
C ASP A 116 6.26 22.46 6.23
N GLY A 117 6.42 21.34 5.51
CA GLY A 117 7.26 21.24 4.30
C GLY A 117 8.74 20.97 4.55
N GLU A 118 9.18 20.92 5.81
CA GLU A 118 10.57 20.67 6.21
C GLU A 118 10.79 19.23 6.70
N LEU A 119 11.98 18.69 6.44
CA LEU A 119 12.42 17.42 6.98
C LEU A 119 12.92 17.64 8.40
N VAL A 120 12.16 17.13 9.38
CA VAL A 120 12.47 17.28 10.80
C VAL A 120 13.14 16.05 11.40
N GLU A 121 12.95 14.87 10.80
CA GLU A 121 13.54 13.61 11.29
C GLU A 121 13.86 12.68 10.12
N ASN A 122 14.94 11.91 10.25
CA ASN A 122 15.31 10.86 9.30
C ASN A 122 16.06 9.75 10.03
N VAL A 123 15.37 8.65 10.31
CA VAL A 123 15.89 7.55 11.16
C VAL A 123 15.71 6.20 10.49
N SER A 124 16.68 5.31 10.74
CA SER A 124 16.58 3.89 10.40
C SER A 124 15.97 3.12 11.57
N HIS A 125 15.12 2.14 11.27
CA HIS A 125 14.41 1.31 12.25
C HIS A 125 13.72 2.13 13.36
N PRO A 126 12.84 3.08 12.99
CA PRO A 126 12.17 3.96 13.94
C PRO A 126 11.33 3.21 14.98
N THR A 127 11.30 3.73 16.21
CA THR A 127 10.26 3.36 17.18
C THR A 127 9.07 4.32 17.07
N ARG A 128 7.87 3.83 17.46
CA ARG A 128 6.67 4.68 17.55
C ARG A 128 6.91 5.92 18.43
N GLU A 129 7.63 5.75 19.54
CA GLU A 129 7.94 6.83 20.48
C GLU A 129 8.81 7.92 19.84
N GLN A 130 9.87 7.53 19.14
CA GLN A 130 10.73 8.47 18.40
C GLN A 130 9.93 9.27 17.36
N LEU A 131 9.09 8.59 16.58
CA LEU A 131 8.27 9.23 15.56
C LEU A 131 7.24 10.20 16.18
N PHE A 132 6.65 9.83 17.32
CA PHE A 132 5.69 10.66 18.04
C PHE A 132 6.33 11.95 18.59
N LEU A 133 7.53 11.86 19.18
CA LEU A 133 8.26 13.02 19.69
C LEU A 133 8.65 13.97 18.54
N SER A 134 9.13 13.39 17.44
CA SER A 134 9.53 14.13 16.23
C SER A 134 8.35 14.86 15.59
N SER A 135 7.20 14.21 15.47
CA SER A 135 6.00 14.82 14.88
C SER A 135 5.45 16.00 15.69
N ARG A 136 5.75 16.07 16.99
CA ARG A 136 5.40 17.21 17.87
C ARG A 136 6.46 18.31 17.92
N GLY A 137 7.62 18.12 17.29
CA GLY A 137 8.76 19.05 17.42
C GLY A 137 9.41 19.01 18.80
N GLN A 138 9.35 17.86 19.48
CA GLN A 138 10.00 17.61 20.76
C GLN A 138 11.22 16.67 20.64
N ALA A 139 11.62 16.31 19.41
CA ALA A 139 12.86 15.58 19.19
C ALA A 139 14.04 16.47 19.62
N GLN A 140 14.79 16.01 20.62
CA GLN A 140 16.00 16.67 21.11
C GLN A 140 17.07 16.61 20.04
N VAL A 141 17.72 17.76 19.81
CA VAL A 141 18.99 17.90 19.10
C VAL A 141 20.09 17.15 19.84
#